data_AF-A0A936WUU9-F1
#
_entry.id   AF-A0A936WUU9-F1
#
_cell.length_a   1.000
_cell.length_b   1.000
_cell.length_c   1.000
_cell.angle_alpha   90.00
_cell.angle_beta   90.00
_cell.angle_gamma   90.00
#
_symmetry.space_group_name_H-M   'P 1'
#
loop_
_entity.id
_entity.type
_entity.pdbx_description
1 polymer ?
#
loop_
_entity_poly.entity_id
_entity_poly.type
_entity_poly.pdbx_seq_one_letter_code
_entity_poly.pdbx_strand_id
1 'polypeptide(L)'
;MGATIVLANRPITWYHAISTSWEPQFLFRNNSAGKLETFRNDFISIMYGQGPVSKKNTHEEGVMSNFVSLAYLVRNKGDFYDKNTWRLGFGIQVKRTRTNIEPLIYFHDLFKGVTPGARVLFSF
;
A
#
# COMPACT_ATOMS: atom_id res chain seq x y z
N MET A 1 0.20 -10.27 -4.16
CA MET A 1 -0.98 -11.16 -4.01
C MET A 1 -1.76 -10.73 -2.78
N GLY A 2 -3.07 -10.87 -2.75
CA GLY A 2 -3.86 -10.45 -1.59
C GLY A 2 -5.30 -10.92 -1.67
N ALA A 3 -6.05 -10.61 -0.62
CA ALA A 3 -7.48 -10.86 -0.52
C ALA A 3 -8.18 -9.58 -0.07
N THR A 4 -9.39 -9.35 -0.57
CA THR A 4 -10.22 -8.21 -0.20
C THR A 4 -11.60 -8.69 0.16
N ILE A 5 -12.10 -8.26 1.31
CA ILE A 5 -13.49 -8.42 1.72
C ILE A 5 -14.18 -7.08 1.52
N VAL A 6 -15.29 -7.07 0.78
CA VAL A 6 -16.12 -5.89 0.54
C VAL A 6 -17.46 -6.08 1.22
N LEU A 7 -17.84 -5.10 2.04
CA LEU A 7 -19.13 -5.04 2.70
C LEU A 7 -19.89 -3.82 2.17
N ALA A 8 -21.11 -4.02 1.68
CA ALA A 8 -21.97 -2.94 1.19
C ALA A 8 -23.32 -2.96 1.91
N ASN A 9 -23.87 -1.76 2.17
CA ASN A 9 -25.20 -1.63 2.75
C ASN A 9 -26.28 -2.11 1.76
N ARG A 10 -27.47 -2.51 2.25
CA ARG A 10 -28.61 -2.98 1.43
C ARG A 10 -29.00 -2.06 0.26
N PRO A 11 -29.03 -0.72 0.38
CA PRO A 11 -29.28 0.15 -0.76
C PRO A 11 -28.05 0.32 -1.70
N ILE A 12 -26.93 -0.34 -1.41
CA ILE A 12 -25.66 -0.35 -2.17
C ILE A 12 -25.24 1.10 -2.51
N THR A 13 -25.24 1.97 -1.50
CA THR A 13 -24.83 3.38 -1.65
C THR A 13 -23.40 3.62 -1.18
N TRP A 14 -22.93 2.79 -0.24
CA TRP A 14 -21.63 2.90 0.40
C TRP A 14 -21.05 1.51 0.61
N TYR A 15 -19.74 1.38 0.45
CA TYR A 15 -19.01 0.15 0.74
C TYR A 15 -17.80 0.40 1.64
N HIS A 16 -17.45 -0.64 2.36
CA HIS A 16 -16.24 -0.76 3.16
C HIS A 16 -15.43 -1.92 2.60
N ALA A 17 -14.12 -1.73 2.45
CA ALA A 17 -13.22 -2.78 2.02
C ALA A 17 -12.10 -2.96 3.04
N ILE A 18 -11.86 -4.22 3.41
CA ILE A 18 -10.70 -4.63 4.19
C ILE A 18 -9.89 -5.55 3.30
N SER A 19 -8.64 -5.18 3.07
CA SER A 19 -7.72 -5.94 2.23
C SER A 19 -6.51 -6.38 3.03
N THR A 20 -6.02 -7.57 2.73
CA THR A 20 -4.69 -8.02 3.14
C THR A 20 -3.87 -8.29 1.90
N SER A 21 -2.59 -7.90 1.91
CA SER A 21 -1.74 -8.13 0.76
C SER A 21 -0.29 -8.41 1.12
N TRP A 22 0.35 -9.19 0.26
CA TRP A 22 1.78 -9.38 0.22
C TRP A 22 2.39 -8.48 -0.84
N GLU A 23 3.29 -7.62 -0.40
CA GLU A 23 3.90 -6.54 -1.17
C GLU A 23 5.41 -6.74 -1.25
N PRO A 24 5.93 -7.36 -2.33
CA PRO A 24 7.36 -7.42 -2.56
C PRO A 24 7.87 -6.07 -3.06
N GLN A 25 8.97 -5.60 -2.48
CA GLN A 25 9.68 -4.39 -2.87
C GLN A 25 11.10 -4.75 -3.30
N PHE A 26 11.45 -4.32 -4.51
CA PHE A 26 12.77 -4.54 -5.10
C PHE A 26 13.57 -3.25 -5.11
N LEU A 27 14.79 -3.30 -4.60
CA LEU A 27 15.75 -2.22 -4.62
C LEU A 27 17.00 -2.70 -5.37
N PHE A 28 17.61 -1.79 -6.11
CA PHE A 28 18.72 -2.09 -7.00
C PHE A 28 19.85 -1.10 -6.73
N ARG A 29 21.08 -1.60 -6.54
CA ARG A 29 22.26 -0.79 -6.27
C ARG A 29 23.49 -1.45 -6.90
N ASN A 30 24.38 -0.67 -7.51
CA ASN A 30 25.68 -1.18 -7.92
C ASN A 30 26.63 -1.24 -6.71
N ASN A 31 27.36 -2.32 -6.57
CA ASN A 31 28.38 -2.45 -5.53
C ASN A 31 29.70 -1.75 -5.91
N SER A 32 30.69 -1.79 -5.02
CA SER A 32 32.01 -1.17 -5.23
C SER A 32 32.77 -1.72 -6.44
N ALA A 33 32.44 -2.92 -6.91
CA ALA A 33 32.99 -3.52 -8.13
C ALA A 33 32.17 -3.21 -9.39
N GLY A 34 31.16 -2.33 -9.29
CA GLY A 34 30.28 -1.96 -10.41
C GLY A 34 29.24 -3.03 -10.77
N LYS A 35 29.09 -4.09 -9.98
CA LYS A 35 28.11 -5.15 -10.22
C LYS A 35 26.76 -4.79 -9.62
N LEU A 36 25.69 -4.97 -10.40
CA LEU A 36 24.32 -4.76 -9.96
C LEU A 36 23.93 -5.79 -8.89
N GLU A 37 23.45 -5.30 -7.75
CA GLU A 37 22.88 -6.09 -6.66
C GLU A 37 21.39 -5.80 -6.52
N THR A 38 20.62 -6.88 -6.34
CA THR A 38 19.16 -6.83 -6.14
C THR A 38 18.79 -7.24 -4.72
N PHE A 39 18.05 -6.35 -4.06
CA PHE A 39 17.55 -6.48 -2.72
C PHE A 39 16.04 -6.62 -2.77
N ARG A 40 15.52 -7.65 -2.09
CA ARG A 40 14.10 -7.94 -2.05
C ARG A 40 13.63 -7.90 -0.60
N ASN A 41 12.73 -6.98 -0.33
CA ASN A 41 12.08 -6.80 0.95
C ASN A 41 10.60 -7.14 0.78
N ASP A 42 10.03 -7.94 1.67
CA ASP A 42 8.64 -8.34 1.58
C ASP A 42 7.86 -7.75 2.76
N PHE A 43 6.76 -7.08 2.46
CA PHE A 43 5.82 -6.56 3.44
C PHE A 43 4.52 -7.37 3.41
N ILE A 44 3.91 -7.54 4.58
CA ILE A 44 2.51 -7.94 4.70
C ILE A 44 1.73 -6.71 5.15
N SER A 45 0.67 -6.36 4.43
CA SER A 45 -0.15 -5.20 4.71
C SER A 45 -1.59 -5.57 5.00
N ILE A 46 -2.21 -4.76 5.86
CA ILE A 46 -3.65 -4.63 5.98
C ILE A 46 -4.03 -3.23 5.52
N MET A 47 -5.13 -3.13 4.78
CA MET A 47 -5.67 -1.88 4.29
C MET A 47 -7.15 -1.83 4.62
N TYR A 48 -7.59 -0.67 5.07
CA TYR A 48 -9.01 -0.33 5.18
C TYR A 48 -9.29 0.86 4.26
N GLY A 49 -10.38 0.79 3.52
CA GLY A 49 -10.91 1.98 2.89
C GLY A 49 -12.40 1.90 2.64
N GLN A 50 -12.92 3.02 2.14
CA GLN A 50 -14.35 3.22 1.98
C GLN A 50 -14.63 4.14 0.79
N GLY A 51 -15.82 4.00 0.24
CA GLY A 51 -16.26 4.84 -0.86
C GLY A 51 -17.74 4.69 -1.20
N PRO A 52 -18.27 5.62 -2.01
CA PRO A 52 -19.59 5.48 -2.58
C PRO A 52 -19.59 4.35 -3.61
N VAL A 53 -20.67 3.57 -3.68
CA VAL A 53 -20.84 2.62 -4.79
C VAL A 53 -21.36 3.39 -6.00
N SER A 54 -20.66 3.29 -7.14
CA SER A 54 -21.08 3.95 -8.38
C SER A 54 -22.40 3.34 -8.88
N LYS A 55 -23.48 4.15 -8.95
CA LYS A 55 -24.79 3.73 -9.47
C LYS A 55 -24.79 3.38 -10.97
N LYS A 56 -23.73 3.74 -11.71
CA LYS A 56 -23.69 3.58 -13.18
C LYS A 56 -23.19 2.22 -13.65
N ASN A 57 -22.52 1.45 -12.82
CA ASN A 57 -22.08 0.09 -13.13
C ASN A 57 -21.76 -0.65 -11.81
N THR A 58 -22.61 -1.61 -11.43
CA THR A 58 -22.38 -2.51 -10.29
C THR A 58 -21.15 -3.42 -10.45
N HIS A 59 -20.49 -3.38 -11.61
CA HIS A 59 -19.25 -4.10 -11.94
C HIS A 59 -18.01 -3.19 -12.03
N GLU A 60 -18.14 -1.87 -11.90
CA GLU A 60 -16.96 -1.02 -11.76
C GLU A 60 -16.42 -1.21 -10.35
N GLU A 61 -15.25 -1.84 -10.25
CA GLU A 61 -14.51 -2.04 -9.01
C GLU A 61 -14.56 -0.74 -8.21
N GLY A 62 -15.22 -0.81 -7.05
CA GLY A 62 -15.47 0.35 -6.19
C GLY A 62 -14.19 1.12 -6.01
N VAL A 63 -14.16 2.32 -6.58
CA VAL A 63 -12.96 3.12 -6.62
C VAL A 63 -12.75 3.71 -5.22
N MET A 64 -11.76 3.18 -4.49
CA MET A 64 -11.57 3.50 -3.09
C MET A 64 -11.06 4.93 -2.93
N SER A 65 -11.97 5.82 -2.56
CA SER A 65 -11.73 7.27 -2.55
C SER A 65 -10.69 7.70 -1.52
N ASN A 66 -10.68 7.04 -0.36
CA ASN A 66 -9.70 7.22 0.70
C ASN A 66 -9.42 5.87 1.36
N PHE A 67 -8.16 5.62 1.69
CA PHE A 67 -7.77 4.42 2.42
C PHE A 67 -6.61 4.67 3.37
N VAL A 68 -6.50 3.81 4.36
CA VAL A 68 -5.35 3.74 5.28
C VAL A 68 -4.76 2.33 5.20
N SER A 69 -3.44 2.25 5.16
CA SER A 69 -2.71 0.99 5.08
C SER A 69 -1.69 0.91 6.21
N LEU A 70 -1.54 -0.28 6.81
CA LEU A 70 -0.47 -0.58 7.74
C LEU A 70 0.23 -1.85 7.25
N ALA A 71 1.54 -1.76 7.04
CA ALA A 71 2.35 -2.86 6.57
C ALA A 71 3.49 -3.16 7.54
N TYR A 72 3.84 -4.44 7.65
CA TYR A 72 4.94 -4.92 8.47
C TYR A 72 5.98 -5.64 7.60
N LEU A 73 7.26 -5.33 7.83
CA LEU A 73 8.37 -5.94 7.12
C LEU A 73 8.59 -7.38 7.62
N VAL A 74 8.24 -8.37 6.79
CA VAL A 74 8.39 -9.79 7.13
C VAL A 74 9.69 -10.38 6.60
N ARG A 75 10.27 -9.77 5.55
CA ARG A 75 11.57 -10.17 5.00
C ARG A 75 12.40 -8.94 4.71
N ASN A 76 13.61 -8.91 5.27
CA ASN A 76 14.58 -7.87 5.03
C ASN A 76 15.81 -8.45 4.31
N LYS A 77 16.27 -7.81 3.24
CA LYS A 77 17.52 -8.14 2.56
C LYS A 77 18.28 -6.86 2.27
N GLY A 78 19.49 -6.75 2.83
CA GLY A 78 20.33 -5.56 2.75
C GLY A 78 20.01 -4.56 3.87
N ASP A 79 20.57 -3.36 3.75
CA ASP A 79 20.61 -2.38 4.84
C ASP A 79 19.67 -1.19 4.58
N PHE A 80 18.54 -1.44 3.89
CA PHE A 80 17.57 -0.41 3.51
C PHE A 80 16.46 -0.20 4.54
N TYR A 81 16.23 -1.19 5.38
CA TYR A 81 15.22 -1.16 6.42
C TYR A 81 15.80 -1.73 7.71
N ASP A 82 15.34 -1.22 8.84
CA ASP A 82 15.62 -1.82 10.13
C ASP A 82 14.71 -3.01 10.40
N LYS A 83 15.13 -3.88 11.32
CA LYS A 83 14.26 -4.95 11.82
C LYS A 83 13.02 -4.31 12.48
N ASN A 84 11.89 -5.03 12.47
CA ASN A 84 10.64 -4.54 13.07
C ASN A 84 10.11 -3.24 12.43
N THR A 85 10.45 -3.00 11.15
CA THR A 85 9.92 -1.86 10.38
C THR A 85 8.44 -2.04 10.07
N TRP A 86 7.69 -0.98 10.30
CA TRP A 86 6.32 -0.75 9.92
C TRP A 86 6.26 0.36 8.88
N ARG A 87 5.23 0.30 8.03
CA ARG A 87 4.91 1.34 7.06
C ARG A 87 3.43 1.69 7.17
N LEU A 88 3.13 2.92 7.52
CA LEU A 88 1.78 3.49 7.55
C LEU A 88 1.58 4.30 6.27
N GLY A 89 0.45 4.11 5.60
CA GLY A 89 0.11 4.82 4.36
C GLY A 89 -1.28 5.40 4.38
N PHE A 90 -1.45 6.55 3.72
CA PHE A 90 -2.72 7.24 3.57
C PHE A 90 -2.99 7.45 2.08
N GLY A 91 -3.90 6.68 1.52
CA GLY A 91 -4.23 6.76 0.11
C GLY A 91 -5.26 7.85 -0.16
N ILE A 92 -4.92 8.74 -1.09
CA ILE A 92 -5.85 9.71 -1.67
C ILE A 92 -5.94 9.42 -3.16
N GLN A 93 -7.15 9.16 -3.64
CA GLN A 93 -7.35 9.07 -5.07
C GLN A 93 -7.39 10.46 -5.71
N VAL A 94 -6.61 10.61 -6.80
CA VAL A 94 -6.67 11.82 -7.63
C VAL A 94 -7.90 11.74 -8.54
N LYS A 95 -8.92 12.54 -8.20
CA LYS A 95 -10.18 12.64 -8.97
C LYS A 95 -9.89 12.84 -10.47
N ARG A 96 -10.52 12.02 -11.32
CA ARG A 96 -10.40 11.98 -12.80
C ARG A 96 -9.18 11.25 -13.38
N THR A 97 -8.34 10.60 -12.57
CA THR A 97 -7.21 9.79 -13.08
C THR A 97 -7.23 8.38 -12.49
N ARG A 98 -6.65 7.40 -13.20
CA ARG A 98 -6.39 6.04 -12.68
C ARG A 98 -5.11 6.01 -11.82
N THR A 99 -4.85 7.10 -11.11
CA THR A 99 -3.62 7.32 -10.35
C THR A 99 -3.97 7.59 -8.89
N ASN A 100 -3.30 6.87 -7.99
CA ASN A 100 -3.41 7.08 -6.55
C ASN A 100 -2.07 7.59 -6.03
N ILE A 101 -2.14 8.58 -5.13
CA ILE A 101 -0.98 9.09 -4.41
C ILE A 101 -1.16 8.72 -2.95
N GLU A 102 -0.11 8.17 -2.36
CA GLU A 102 -0.11 7.69 -0.99
C GLU A 102 1.12 8.23 -0.26
N PRO A 103 0.98 9.28 0.57
CA PRO A 103 1.95 9.59 1.59
C PRO A 103 2.18 8.39 2.51
N LEU A 104 3.45 8.15 2.83
CA LEU A 104 3.90 7.02 3.64
C LEU A 104 4.75 7.51 4.81
N ILE A 105 4.70 6.76 5.91
CA ILE A 105 5.58 6.92 7.05
C ILE A 105 6.14 5.54 7.38
N TYR A 106 7.46 5.42 7.37
CA TYR A 106 8.19 4.25 7.85
C TYR A 106 8.68 4.50 9.27
N PHE A 107 8.65 3.48 10.12
CA PHE A 107 9.20 3.54 11.47
C PHE A 107 9.49 2.12 11.97
N HIS A 108 10.37 1.98 12.96
CA HIS A 108 10.65 0.70 13.61
C HIS A 108 10.50 0.84 15.13
N ASP A 109 10.42 -0.29 15.86
CA ASP A 109 10.39 -0.32 17.33
C ASP A 109 9.45 0.70 17.99
N LEU A 110 8.20 0.76 17.51
CA LEU A 110 7.14 1.66 17.98
C LEU A 110 7.53 3.15 17.86
N PHE A 111 7.51 3.66 16.62
CA PHE A 111 7.76 5.07 16.25
C PHE A 111 9.20 5.58 16.39
N LYS A 112 10.21 4.71 16.37
CA LYS A 112 11.62 5.11 16.18
C LYS A 112 11.97 5.17 14.69
N GLY A 113 13.00 5.93 14.35
CA GLY A 113 13.53 6.00 12.97
C GLY A 113 12.50 6.47 11.94
N VAL A 114 11.65 7.42 12.32
CA VAL A 114 10.54 7.90 11.47
C VAL A 114 11.07 8.49 10.17
N THR A 115 10.70 7.88 9.05
CA THR A 115 11.14 8.29 7.71
C THR A 115 9.92 8.53 6.82
N PRO A 116 9.73 9.75 6.28
CA PRO A 116 8.63 10.03 5.37
C PRO A 116 8.87 9.39 4.00
N GLY A 117 7.80 9.13 3.27
CA GLY A 117 7.86 8.68 1.89
C GLY A 117 6.59 9.01 1.13
N ALA A 118 6.58 8.68 -0.16
CA ALA A 118 5.41 8.77 -1.01
C ALA A 118 5.42 7.61 -2.00
N ARG A 119 4.23 7.10 -2.33
CA ARG A 119 4.01 6.10 -3.37
C ARG A 119 2.99 6.62 -4.36
N VAL A 120 3.29 6.44 -5.64
CA VAL A 120 2.35 6.70 -6.73
C VAL A 120 1.99 5.38 -7.37
N LEU A 121 0.71 5.06 -7.41
CA LEU A 121 0.19 3.84 -8.03
C LEU A 121 -0.53 4.24 -9.32
N PHE A 122 -0.16 3.58 -10.42
CA PHE A 122 -0.81 3.72 -11.71
C PHE A 122 -1.57 2.44 -12.05
N SER A 123 -2.85 2.56 -12.37
CA SER A 123 -3.66 1.46 -12.88
C SER A 123 -3.82 1.63 -14.40
N PHE A 124 -3.40 0.63 -15.17
CA PHE A 124 -3.51 0.59 -16.62
C PHE A 124 -4.81 -0.11 -17.03
#